data_AF-A0A945D7M2-F1
#
_entry.id   AF-A0A945D7M2-F1
#
_cell.length_a   1.000
_cell.length_b   1.000
_cell.length_c   1.000
_cell.angle_alpha   90.00
_cell.angle_beta   90.00
_cell.angle_gamma   90.00
#
_symmetry.space_group_name_H-M   'P 1'
#
loop_
_entity.id
_entity.type
_entity.pdbx_description
1 polymer ?
#
loop_
_entity_poly.entity_id
_entity_poly.type
_entity_poly.pdbx_seq_one_letter_code
_entity_poly.pdbx_strand_id
1 'polypeptide(L)'
;MQNKPRPIGVQGFPKFDEPPLLGQKMPRCPPYIEVESADHLLPYLDVVANRPYNQGLHAAWDLKPGERVLLRVDNWHSEMVVEACQRILEKYKCKYEIMRVDKGPIKEWVGADEVEYYLNRTQELVEWMDAWDQIAKDQNYDKLLWGYGGPILVDDFVKIQRMPFITPEILASPAHAMPYELLQAIDEYTWKRVRQADRVRITDPEGTDISFTNHAEYYDKKREYYNWELISKTWTDNPHFAHTYLPGHVTGRPWIFLPGKEDGNGVIAGTTNHIAPVDWTQLIVENSKITEINEGGDFGDKLRAIMAETDDQQYPGMPGKGLMHWWEASIGTNPHIHRPRKDFPSGFVNCLYERVRSGVIHMGFGTIISSMDERRAAREGLKVGHWHLHLYFPDYYAEIAGQNEMVIEKGRLTALDAPEIQKMAQKHGKWHDPDLWLQESWIPAVPGINVKGDYWDHYAKDPLKWVKTELDICQNWHHLFAEMVGGEPKYCNDDAGFWTGACVGQPGLHTNTCHSCGGDH
;
A
#
# COMPACT_ATOMS: atom_id res chain seq x y z
N MET A 1 40.22 19.75 6.32
CA MET A 1 39.19 19.03 5.56
C MET A 1 39.70 17.61 5.35
N GLN A 2 39.32 16.69 6.23
CA GLN A 2 39.71 15.28 6.13
C GLN A 2 38.66 14.56 5.29
N ASN A 3 39.12 13.88 4.23
CA ASN A 3 38.32 13.01 3.38
C ASN A 3 37.61 11.96 4.24
N LYS A 4 36.30 12.11 4.45
CA LYS A 4 35.45 11.00 4.88
C LYS A 4 35.36 10.01 3.70
N PRO A 5 35.52 8.70 3.93
CA PRO A 5 35.23 7.71 2.90
C PRO A 5 33.75 7.78 2.54
N ARG A 6 33.44 7.85 1.23
CA ARG A 6 32.06 7.80 0.72
C ARG A 6 31.43 6.44 1.08
N PRO A 7 30.14 6.39 1.43
CA PRO A 7 29.45 5.12 1.64
C PRO A 7 29.56 4.23 0.40
N ILE A 8 29.76 2.94 0.62
CA ILE A 8 29.74 1.90 -0.42
C ILE A 8 28.27 1.61 -0.72
N GLY A 9 27.77 2.04 -1.88
CA GLY A 9 26.40 1.80 -2.35
C GLY A 9 26.17 2.39 -3.75
N VAL A 10 26.24 1.52 -4.76
CA VAL A 10 26.03 1.68 -6.22
C VAL A 10 26.26 3.08 -6.83
N GLN A 11 27.48 3.33 -7.32
CA GLN A 11 27.69 4.31 -8.39
C GLN A 11 27.15 3.73 -9.71
N GLY A 12 26.02 4.26 -10.18
CA GLY A 12 25.50 4.01 -11.53
C GLY A 12 24.04 3.56 -11.57
N PHE A 13 23.37 3.92 -12.65
CA PHE A 13 22.06 3.42 -13.08
C PHE A 13 22.00 1.88 -13.05
N PRO A 14 20.87 1.23 -12.66
CA PRO A 14 20.74 -0.22 -12.72
C PRO A 14 21.01 -0.74 -14.13
N LYS A 15 21.97 -1.65 -14.28
CA LYS A 15 22.32 -2.27 -15.57
C LYS A 15 22.51 -3.75 -15.37
N PHE A 16 21.89 -4.51 -16.24
CA PHE A 16 21.91 -5.97 -16.19
C PHE A 16 22.22 -6.50 -17.59
N ASP A 17 23.11 -7.49 -17.67
CA ASP A 17 23.36 -8.21 -18.92
C ASP A 17 22.13 -9.04 -19.33
N GLU A 18 21.40 -9.55 -18.33
CA GLU A 18 20.11 -10.22 -18.48
C GLU A 18 19.17 -9.81 -17.32
N PRO A 19 17.84 -9.79 -17.52
CA PRO A 19 16.92 -9.37 -16.46
C PRO A 19 17.09 -10.25 -15.20
N PRO A 20 17.40 -9.66 -14.02
CA PRO A 20 17.84 -10.39 -12.82
C PRO A 20 16.77 -11.34 -12.24
N LEU A 21 15.49 -11.11 -12.54
CA LEU A 21 14.36 -11.87 -12.01
C LEU A 21 13.65 -12.70 -13.09
N LEU A 22 14.21 -12.79 -14.30
CA LEU A 22 13.64 -13.59 -15.39
C LEU A 22 13.46 -15.05 -14.95
N GLY A 23 12.24 -15.57 -15.10
CA GLY A 23 11.88 -16.94 -14.69
C GLY A 23 11.80 -17.17 -13.17
N GLN A 24 12.16 -16.20 -12.34
CA GLN A 24 12.08 -16.28 -10.88
C GLN A 24 10.85 -15.56 -10.33
N LYS A 25 10.47 -14.42 -10.93
CA LYS A 25 9.26 -13.65 -10.58
C LYS A 25 8.46 -13.33 -11.84
N MET A 26 7.86 -14.37 -12.41
CA MET A 26 7.06 -14.24 -13.62
C MET A 26 5.89 -13.26 -13.39
N PRO A 27 5.60 -12.37 -14.35
CA PRO A 27 4.46 -11.46 -14.22
C PRO A 27 3.14 -12.22 -14.09
N ARG A 28 2.18 -11.56 -13.45
CA ARG A 28 0.84 -12.10 -13.25
C ARG A 28 -0.16 -10.97 -13.26
N CYS A 29 -1.29 -11.19 -13.92
CA CYS A 29 -2.46 -10.32 -13.89
C CYS A 29 -3.66 -11.23 -13.58
N PRO A 30 -4.56 -10.87 -12.65
CA PRO A 30 -5.75 -11.68 -12.40
C PRO A 30 -6.71 -11.62 -13.60
N PRO A 31 -7.65 -12.57 -13.72
CA PRO A 31 -8.70 -12.51 -14.74
C PRO A 31 -9.40 -11.15 -14.75
N TYR A 32 -9.69 -10.61 -15.94
CA TYR A 32 -10.54 -9.41 -16.05
C TYR A 32 -11.99 -9.82 -15.98
N ILE A 33 -12.67 -9.34 -14.94
CA ILE A 33 -14.04 -9.69 -14.65
C ILE A 33 -14.91 -8.45 -14.75
N GLU A 34 -15.92 -8.52 -15.63
CA GLU A 34 -16.91 -7.48 -15.73
C GLU A 34 -17.95 -7.62 -14.60
N VAL A 35 -18.13 -6.54 -13.85
CA VAL A 35 -19.13 -6.45 -12.80
C VAL A 35 -20.36 -5.76 -13.39
N GLU A 36 -21.42 -6.54 -13.58
CA GLU A 36 -22.63 -6.09 -14.27
C GLU A 36 -23.66 -5.44 -13.32
N SER A 37 -23.59 -5.74 -12.02
CA SER A 37 -24.57 -5.24 -11.04
C SER A 37 -24.01 -5.12 -9.62
N ALA A 38 -24.67 -4.31 -8.79
CA ALA A 38 -24.36 -4.18 -7.37
C ALA A 38 -24.50 -5.51 -6.60
N ASP A 39 -25.37 -6.42 -7.04
CA ASP A 39 -25.54 -7.74 -6.42
C ASP A 39 -24.26 -8.58 -6.49
N HIS A 40 -23.43 -8.36 -7.52
CA HIS A 40 -22.18 -9.08 -7.65
C HIS A 40 -21.13 -8.68 -6.60
N LEU A 41 -21.30 -7.51 -5.99
CA LEU A 41 -20.38 -6.94 -5.01
C LEU A 41 -20.74 -7.32 -3.57
N LEU A 42 -21.99 -7.71 -3.32
CA LEU A 42 -22.50 -8.02 -1.98
C LEU A 42 -21.73 -9.14 -1.26
N PRO A 43 -21.29 -10.23 -1.92
CA PRO A 43 -20.54 -11.30 -1.24
C PRO A 43 -19.18 -10.82 -0.67
N TYR A 44 -18.46 -9.97 -1.41
CA TYR A 44 -17.20 -9.37 -0.95
C TYR A 44 -17.46 -8.42 0.22
N LEU A 45 -18.50 -7.58 0.11
CA LEU A 45 -18.92 -6.70 1.20
C LEU A 45 -19.41 -7.45 2.43
N ASP A 46 -20.01 -8.63 2.28
CA ASP A 46 -20.45 -9.46 3.40
C ASP A 46 -19.27 -9.94 4.24
N VAL A 47 -18.18 -10.37 3.58
CA VAL A 47 -16.94 -10.70 4.27
C VAL A 47 -16.40 -9.47 5.00
N VAL A 48 -16.28 -8.32 4.31
CA VAL A 48 -15.80 -7.06 4.89
C VAL A 48 -16.66 -6.60 6.08
N ALA A 49 -17.98 -6.74 5.99
CA ALA A 49 -18.94 -6.39 7.03
C ALA A 49 -18.78 -7.25 8.29
N ASN A 50 -18.40 -8.53 8.14
CA ASN A 50 -18.21 -9.45 9.26
C ASN A 50 -16.80 -9.43 9.86
N ARG A 51 -15.80 -8.94 9.13
CA ARG A 51 -14.40 -8.90 9.61
C ARG A 51 -14.31 -8.14 10.94
N PRO A 52 -13.61 -8.68 11.95
CA PRO A 52 -13.36 -7.98 13.21
C PRO A 52 -12.69 -6.63 12.97
N TYR A 53 -13.20 -5.62 13.66
CA TYR A 53 -12.70 -4.25 13.55
C TYR A 53 -11.20 -4.19 13.86
N ASN A 54 -10.46 -3.49 13.03
CA ASN A 54 -9.05 -3.16 13.25
C ASN A 54 -8.73 -1.81 12.62
N GLN A 55 -7.71 -1.09 13.08
CA GLN A 55 -7.42 0.26 12.57
C GLN A 55 -6.63 0.29 11.24
N GLY A 56 -6.37 -0.89 10.67
CA GLY A 56 -5.51 -1.13 9.52
C GLY A 56 -6.13 -0.87 8.15
N LEU A 57 -5.34 -1.15 7.11
CA LEU A 57 -5.74 -1.02 5.71
C LEU A 57 -6.52 -2.23 5.19
N HIS A 58 -6.60 -3.31 5.96
CA HIS A 58 -7.59 -4.35 5.73
C HIS A 58 -8.99 -3.82 6.04
N ALA A 59 -9.83 -3.63 5.02
CA ALA A 59 -11.22 -3.22 5.22
C ALA A 59 -11.93 -4.23 6.14
N ALA A 60 -12.35 -3.76 7.31
CA ALA A 60 -12.97 -4.57 8.35
C ALA A 60 -14.05 -3.77 9.10
N TRP A 61 -15.26 -3.78 8.57
CA TRP A 61 -16.32 -2.88 9.03
C TRP A 61 -16.98 -3.32 10.33
N ASP A 62 -16.96 -4.61 10.66
CA ASP A 62 -17.53 -5.14 11.91
C ASP A 62 -18.95 -4.60 12.18
N LEU A 63 -19.81 -4.66 11.17
CA LEU A 63 -21.16 -4.08 11.22
C LEU A 63 -22.03 -4.83 12.24
N LYS A 64 -22.77 -4.09 13.07
CA LYS A 64 -23.74 -4.65 14.01
C LYS A 64 -25.16 -4.10 13.76
N PRO A 65 -26.21 -4.92 13.96
CA PRO A 65 -27.58 -4.45 13.86
C PRO A 65 -27.87 -3.25 14.77
N GLY A 66 -28.50 -2.22 14.21
CA GLY A 66 -28.88 -1.01 14.92
C GLY A 66 -27.80 0.08 15.00
N GLU A 67 -26.55 -0.19 14.61
CA GLU A 67 -25.50 0.84 14.53
C GLU A 67 -25.90 1.97 13.57
N ARG A 68 -25.53 3.20 13.92
CA ARG A 68 -25.65 4.41 13.11
C ARG A 68 -24.36 4.61 12.34
N VAL A 69 -24.42 4.48 11.03
CA VAL A 69 -23.25 4.51 10.14
C VAL A 69 -23.29 5.73 9.23
N LEU A 70 -22.22 6.52 9.23
CA LEU A 70 -22.00 7.54 8.21
C LEU A 70 -21.11 6.95 7.11
N LEU A 71 -21.65 6.78 5.91
CA LEU A 71 -20.88 6.44 4.72
C LEU A 71 -20.56 7.74 3.97
N ARG A 72 -19.28 8.10 3.91
CA ARG A 72 -18.85 9.25 3.10
C ARG A 72 -18.23 8.78 1.80
N VAL A 73 -18.82 9.23 0.70
CA VAL A 73 -18.35 8.98 -0.66
C VAL A 73 -18.22 10.32 -1.39
N ASP A 74 -17.51 10.30 -2.51
CA ASP A 74 -17.45 11.44 -3.41
C ASP A 74 -17.84 11.03 -4.84
N ASN A 75 -17.96 12.01 -5.72
CA ASN A 75 -18.31 11.82 -7.12
C ASN A 75 -17.26 11.05 -7.95
N TRP A 76 -16.13 10.63 -7.35
CA TRP A 76 -15.16 9.74 -7.99
C TRP A 76 -15.41 8.26 -7.66
N HIS A 77 -16.31 7.95 -6.71
CA HIS A 77 -16.74 6.59 -6.45
C HIS A 77 -17.77 6.12 -7.49
N SER A 78 -17.70 4.85 -7.89
CA SER A 78 -18.72 4.24 -8.73
C SER A 78 -20.06 4.17 -8.02
N GLU A 79 -21.12 4.67 -8.66
CA GLU A 79 -22.50 4.57 -8.12
C GLU A 79 -22.94 3.13 -7.84
N MET A 80 -22.46 2.16 -8.65
CA MET A 80 -22.72 0.73 -8.40
C MET A 80 -22.11 0.26 -7.07
N VAL A 81 -20.93 0.77 -6.72
CA VAL A 81 -20.29 0.45 -5.44
C VAL A 81 -21.04 1.12 -4.30
N VAL A 82 -21.47 2.37 -4.46
CA VAL A 82 -22.28 3.08 -3.46
C VAL A 82 -23.60 2.33 -3.21
N GLU A 83 -24.27 1.88 -4.27
CA GLU A 83 -25.48 1.07 -4.19
C GLU A 83 -25.24 -0.26 -3.45
N ALA A 84 -24.16 -0.97 -3.76
CA ALA A 84 -23.81 -2.21 -3.06
C ALA A 84 -23.55 -1.97 -1.57
N CYS A 85 -22.90 -0.85 -1.22
CA CYS A 85 -22.67 -0.46 0.16
C CYS A 85 -23.98 -0.11 0.89
N GLN A 86 -24.92 0.55 0.21
CA GLN A 86 -26.25 0.78 0.77
C GLN A 86 -26.95 -0.55 1.10
N ARG A 87 -26.96 -1.48 0.14
CA ARG A 87 -27.60 -2.79 0.29
C ARG A 87 -26.97 -3.62 1.41
N ILE A 88 -25.64 -3.57 1.60
CA ILE A 88 -25.00 -4.29 2.71
C ILE A 88 -25.34 -3.67 4.07
N LEU A 89 -25.41 -2.34 4.18
CA LEU A 89 -25.82 -1.67 5.42
C LEU A 89 -27.28 -2.04 5.79
N GLU A 90 -28.17 -2.11 4.80
CA GLU A 90 -29.55 -2.58 4.96
C GLU A 90 -29.62 -4.05 5.39
N LYS A 91 -28.84 -4.94 4.76
CA LYS A 91 -28.74 -6.37 5.11
C LYS A 91 -28.37 -6.54 6.59
N TYR A 92 -27.44 -5.73 7.08
CA TYR A 92 -26.98 -5.73 8.47
C TYR A 92 -27.88 -4.94 9.43
N LYS A 93 -28.99 -4.37 8.95
CA LYS A 93 -29.94 -3.57 9.74
C LYS A 93 -29.27 -2.38 10.43
N CYS A 94 -28.27 -1.80 9.78
CA CYS A 94 -27.68 -0.53 10.21
C CYS A 94 -28.63 0.62 9.88
N LYS A 95 -28.66 1.65 10.71
CA LYS A 95 -29.19 2.96 10.35
C LYS A 95 -28.06 3.70 9.65
N TYR A 96 -28.28 4.27 8.47
CA TYR A 96 -27.17 4.89 7.75
C TYR A 96 -27.55 6.23 7.13
N GLU A 97 -26.51 7.04 6.93
CA GLU A 97 -26.54 8.26 6.13
C GLU A 97 -25.43 8.17 5.10
N ILE A 98 -25.71 8.61 3.86
CA ILE A 98 -24.71 8.70 2.80
C ILE A 98 -24.40 10.18 2.57
N MET A 99 -23.22 10.60 3.02
CA MET A 99 -22.68 11.92 2.74
C MET A 99 -21.95 11.88 1.40
N ARG A 100 -22.43 12.69 0.45
CA ARG A 100 -21.82 12.84 -0.88
C ARG A 100 -21.05 14.15 -0.94
N VAL A 101 -19.79 14.06 -1.36
CA VAL A 101 -18.91 15.22 -1.55
C VAL A 101 -18.56 15.37 -3.02
N ASP A 102 -18.63 16.60 -3.53
CA ASP A 102 -18.14 16.90 -4.87
C ASP A 102 -16.64 17.24 -4.80
N LYS A 103 -15.80 16.39 -5.41
CA LYS A 103 -14.36 16.61 -5.59
C LYS A 103 -14.02 17.26 -6.94
N GLY A 104 -15.02 17.64 -7.71
CA GLY A 104 -14.86 18.18 -9.04
C GLY A 104 -14.53 17.10 -10.07
N PRO A 105 -14.02 17.48 -11.25
CA PRO A 105 -13.75 16.52 -12.32
C PRO A 105 -12.71 15.47 -11.90
N ILE A 106 -12.90 14.23 -12.35
CA ILE A 106 -11.92 13.16 -12.19
C ILE A 106 -10.65 13.59 -12.92
N LYS A 107 -9.54 13.72 -12.17
CA LYS A 107 -8.24 14.09 -12.73
C LYS A 107 -7.54 12.86 -13.29
N GLU A 108 -7.01 12.98 -14.50
CA GLU A 108 -5.98 12.08 -15.03
C GLU A 108 -4.64 12.47 -14.42
N TRP A 109 -3.95 11.50 -13.83
CA TRP A 109 -2.71 11.75 -13.13
C TRP A 109 -1.49 11.41 -13.96
N VAL A 110 -0.39 12.12 -13.66
CA VAL A 110 0.98 11.66 -13.93
C VAL A 110 1.72 11.54 -12.61
N GLY A 111 2.79 10.73 -12.55
CA GLY A 111 3.48 10.47 -11.28
C GLY A 111 4.00 11.75 -10.60
N ALA A 112 4.46 12.74 -11.38
CA ALA A 112 4.90 14.03 -10.87
C ALA A 112 3.81 14.86 -10.17
N ASP A 113 2.52 14.54 -10.34
CA ASP A 113 1.41 15.21 -9.64
C ASP A 113 1.35 14.85 -8.15
N GLU A 114 2.03 13.78 -7.71
CA GLU A 114 2.07 13.41 -6.28
C GLU A 114 2.59 14.56 -5.42
N VAL A 115 3.51 15.38 -5.95
CA VAL A 115 4.11 16.47 -5.18
C VAL A 115 3.05 17.46 -4.74
N GLU A 116 2.29 18.03 -5.69
CA GLU A 116 1.21 18.96 -5.38
C GLU A 116 0.03 18.27 -4.71
N TYR A 117 -0.24 17.01 -5.04
CA TYR A 117 -1.30 16.26 -4.39
C TYR A 117 -1.07 16.20 -2.88
N TYR A 118 0.12 15.81 -2.41
CA TYR A 118 0.37 15.71 -0.97
C TYR A 118 0.58 17.05 -0.26
N LEU A 119 1.05 18.09 -0.96
CA LEU A 119 1.03 19.45 -0.40
C LEU A 119 -0.40 19.90 -0.06
N ASN A 120 -1.37 19.62 -0.93
CA ASN A 120 -2.77 19.97 -0.72
C ASN A 120 -3.49 18.98 0.20
N ARG A 121 -3.26 17.68 0.02
CA ARG A 121 -3.94 16.60 0.73
C ARG A 121 -3.62 16.63 2.21
N THR A 122 -2.40 16.97 2.60
CA THR A 122 -2.04 17.07 4.02
C THR A 122 -2.89 18.14 4.71
N GLN A 123 -3.17 19.27 4.07
CA GLN A 123 -4.07 20.28 4.63
C GLN A 123 -5.52 19.75 4.76
N GLU A 124 -6.04 19.11 3.71
CA GLU A 124 -7.38 18.48 3.73
C GLU A 124 -7.50 17.42 4.84
N LEU A 125 -6.44 16.64 5.11
CA LEU A 125 -6.42 15.64 6.17
C LEU A 125 -6.52 16.27 7.57
N VAL A 126 -5.89 17.43 7.81
CA VAL A 126 -6.04 18.15 9.08
C VAL A 126 -7.50 18.52 9.33
N GLU A 127 -8.20 18.98 8.30
CA GLU A 127 -9.63 19.32 8.36
C GLU A 127 -10.51 18.09 8.59
N TRP A 128 -10.20 16.96 7.95
CA TRP A 128 -10.92 15.70 8.15
C TRP A 128 -10.78 15.21 9.59
N MET A 129 -9.58 15.27 10.16
CA MET A 129 -9.35 14.89 11.56
C MET A 129 -10.15 15.79 12.52
N ASP A 130 -10.16 17.11 12.28
CA ASP A 130 -10.97 18.04 13.09
C ASP A 130 -12.48 17.74 12.97
N ALA A 131 -12.95 17.36 11.76
CA ALA A 131 -14.33 16.95 11.54
C ALA A 131 -14.67 15.63 12.25
N TRP A 132 -13.79 14.64 12.20
CA TRP A 132 -13.95 13.37 12.91
C TRP A 132 -14.00 13.56 14.42
N ASP A 133 -13.13 14.42 14.98
CA ASP A 133 -13.15 14.77 16.41
C ASP A 133 -14.50 15.37 16.82
N GLN A 134 -15.07 16.24 15.98
CA GLN A 134 -16.39 16.82 16.26
C GLN A 134 -17.49 15.76 16.16
N ILE A 135 -17.47 14.91 15.13
CA ILE A 135 -18.45 13.84 14.95
C ILE A 135 -18.41 12.85 16.14
N ALA A 136 -17.21 12.50 16.60
CA ALA A 136 -17.02 11.63 17.75
C ALA A 136 -17.62 12.25 19.02
N LYS A 137 -17.42 13.55 19.25
CA LYS A 137 -17.99 14.28 20.41
C LYS A 137 -19.51 14.39 20.37
N ASP A 138 -20.08 14.57 19.19
CA ASP A 138 -21.53 14.66 19.01
C ASP A 138 -22.23 13.31 19.24
N GLN A 139 -21.48 12.20 19.13
CA GLN A 139 -21.98 10.82 19.32
C GLN A 139 -23.21 10.50 18.48
N ASN A 140 -23.33 11.13 17.30
CA ASN A 140 -24.44 10.93 16.37
C ASN A 140 -24.31 9.63 15.57
N TYR A 141 -23.09 9.11 15.44
CA TYR A 141 -22.79 7.87 14.74
C TYR A 141 -21.98 6.93 15.62
N ASP A 142 -22.15 5.64 15.39
CA ASP A 142 -21.38 4.58 16.02
C ASP A 142 -20.19 4.16 15.13
N LYS A 143 -20.29 4.42 13.82
CA LYS A 143 -19.26 4.08 12.83
C LYS A 143 -19.18 5.06 11.66
N LEU A 144 -17.97 5.36 11.21
CA LEU A 144 -17.70 6.11 9.97
C LEU A 144 -17.05 5.17 8.96
N LEU A 145 -17.61 5.11 7.75
CA LEU A 145 -16.98 4.49 6.59
C LEU A 145 -16.48 5.62 5.68
N TRP A 146 -15.21 5.98 5.84
CA TRP A 146 -14.64 7.19 5.25
C TRP A 146 -13.18 6.98 4.86
N GLY A 147 -12.91 7.20 3.58
CA GLY A 147 -11.55 7.45 3.08
C GLY A 147 -10.90 6.22 2.46
N TYR A 148 -9.99 6.50 1.54
CA TYR A 148 -9.34 5.51 0.68
C TYR A 148 -7.96 5.05 1.22
N GLY A 149 -7.30 5.91 2.01
CA GLY A 149 -6.00 5.65 2.63
C GLY A 149 -5.70 6.67 3.73
N GLY A 150 -4.46 6.67 4.23
CA GLY A 150 -4.00 7.52 5.33
C GLY A 150 -4.47 7.04 6.71
N PRO A 151 -3.89 7.55 7.80
CA PRO A 151 -4.20 7.13 9.17
C PRO A 151 -5.61 7.56 9.60
N ILE A 152 -6.17 6.84 10.57
CA ILE A 152 -7.50 7.10 11.14
C ILE A 152 -7.37 7.43 12.63
N LEU A 153 -8.25 8.27 13.14
CA LEU A 153 -8.30 8.57 14.57
C LEU A 153 -8.75 7.32 15.36
N VAL A 154 -8.26 7.16 16.59
CA VAL A 154 -8.67 6.07 17.49
C VAL A 154 -10.11 6.24 17.96
N ASP A 155 -10.68 5.09 18.27
CA ASP A 155 -12.02 4.84 18.79
C ASP A 155 -12.21 5.37 20.22
N ASP A 156 -12.50 6.66 20.37
CA ASP A 156 -13.03 7.18 21.65
C ASP A 156 -14.54 6.87 21.76
N PHE A 157 -15.34 7.34 20.79
CA PHE A 157 -16.80 7.17 20.79
C PHE A 157 -17.38 6.66 19.46
N VAL A 158 -16.57 6.66 18.39
CA VAL A 158 -16.98 6.25 17.04
C VAL A 158 -15.90 5.38 16.43
N LYS A 159 -16.29 4.27 15.79
CA LYS A 159 -15.35 3.42 15.05
C LYS A 159 -15.11 3.97 13.65
N ILE A 160 -13.87 4.25 13.27
CA ILE A 160 -13.55 4.75 11.92
C ILE A 160 -12.99 3.60 11.08
N GLN A 161 -13.55 3.39 9.90
CA GLN A 161 -13.09 2.42 8.93
C GLN A 161 -12.95 3.03 7.55
N ARG A 162 -11.97 2.52 6.80
CA ARG A 162 -11.74 2.94 5.43
C ARG A 162 -12.83 2.38 4.52
N MET A 163 -13.12 3.17 3.49
CA MET A 163 -13.97 2.82 2.35
C MET A 163 -13.08 2.84 1.10
N PRO A 164 -12.25 1.81 0.87
CA PRO A 164 -11.28 1.81 -0.21
C PRO A 164 -11.88 1.48 -1.59
N PHE A 165 -13.19 1.22 -1.63
CA PHE A 165 -13.87 0.68 -2.81
C PHE A 165 -14.27 1.81 -3.77
N ILE A 166 -13.38 2.14 -4.70
CA ILE A 166 -13.61 3.20 -5.70
C ILE A 166 -14.36 2.64 -6.91
N THR A 167 -13.93 1.48 -7.41
CA THR A 167 -14.49 0.82 -8.59
C THR A 167 -15.03 -0.56 -8.25
N PRO A 168 -15.95 -1.10 -9.07
CA PRO A 168 -16.39 -2.48 -8.93
C PRO A 168 -15.25 -3.49 -9.00
N GLU A 169 -14.24 -3.23 -9.84
CA GLU A 169 -13.05 -4.09 -9.98
C GLU A 169 -12.26 -4.19 -8.67
N ILE A 170 -12.02 -3.05 -7.98
CA ILE A 170 -11.33 -3.06 -6.68
C ILE A 170 -12.12 -3.88 -5.67
N LEU A 171 -13.44 -3.66 -5.58
CA LEU A 171 -14.28 -4.33 -4.60
C LEU A 171 -14.43 -5.84 -4.88
N ALA A 172 -14.52 -6.24 -6.15
CA ALA A 172 -14.62 -7.63 -6.58
C ALA A 172 -13.27 -8.37 -6.60
N SER A 173 -12.39 -8.06 -5.64
CA SER A 173 -11.09 -8.70 -5.48
C SER A 173 -11.10 -9.76 -4.36
N PRO A 174 -10.38 -10.89 -4.52
CA PRO A 174 -10.16 -11.87 -3.46
C PRO A 174 -9.49 -11.26 -2.22
N ALA A 175 -8.83 -10.11 -2.34
CA ALA A 175 -8.33 -9.35 -1.19
C ALA A 175 -9.42 -9.05 -0.15
N HIS A 176 -10.67 -8.92 -0.60
CA HIS A 176 -11.83 -8.62 0.23
C HIS A 176 -12.65 -9.86 0.60
N ALA A 177 -12.36 -11.01 -0.01
CA ALA A 177 -12.92 -12.32 0.34
C ALA A 177 -12.02 -13.13 1.30
N MET A 178 -10.73 -12.77 1.40
CA MET A 178 -9.76 -13.51 2.21
C MET A 178 -10.17 -13.59 3.69
N PRO A 179 -10.07 -14.78 4.32
CA PRO A 179 -10.36 -14.97 5.74
C PRO A 179 -9.52 -14.04 6.63
N TYR A 180 -10.14 -13.47 7.66
CA TYR A 180 -9.49 -12.47 8.50
C TYR A 180 -8.35 -13.04 9.33
N GLU A 181 -8.56 -14.23 9.90
CA GLU A 181 -7.56 -14.95 10.69
C GLU A 181 -6.28 -15.22 9.89
N LEU A 182 -6.40 -15.41 8.57
CA LEU A 182 -5.27 -15.61 7.69
C LEU A 182 -4.52 -14.30 7.43
N LEU A 183 -5.25 -13.21 7.15
CA LEU A 183 -4.68 -11.87 7.04
C LEU A 183 -3.93 -11.47 8.33
N GLN A 184 -4.57 -11.66 9.48
CA GLN A 184 -3.99 -11.40 10.78
C GLN A 184 -2.73 -12.23 11.02
N ALA A 185 -2.74 -13.52 10.68
CA ALA A 185 -1.57 -14.37 10.88
C ALA A 185 -0.38 -13.96 9.99
N ILE A 186 -0.62 -13.52 8.76
CA ILE A 186 0.42 -12.99 7.85
C ILE A 186 1.01 -11.69 8.42
N ASP A 187 0.15 -10.78 8.87
CA ASP A 187 0.54 -9.52 9.52
C ASP A 187 1.40 -9.76 10.76
N GLU A 188 0.94 -10.63 11.68
CA GLU A 188 1.63 -10.93 12.93
C GLU A 188 2.97 -11.63 12.70
N TYR A 189 3.03 -12.56 11.73
CA TYR A 189 4.27 -13.23 11.32
C TYR A 189 5.32 -12.22 10.85
N THR A 190 4.89 -11.27 10.02
CA THR A 190 5.74 -10.23 9.44
C THR A 190 6.18 -9.25 10.52
N TRP A 191 5.23 -8.75 11.33
CA TRP A 191 5.50 -7.80 12.40
C TRP A 191 6.48 -8.35 13.43
N LYS A 192 6.33 -9.64 13.80
CA LYS A 192 7.24 -10.29 14.74
C LYS A 192 8.70 -10.22 14.29
N ARG A 193 8.98 -10.44 13.00
CA ARG A 193 10.35 -10.39 12.47
C ARG A 193 10.87 -8.97 12.40
N VAL A 194 10.06 -8.05 11.88
CA VAL A 194 10.40 -6.63 11.83
C VAL A 194 10.77 -6.10 13.22
N ARG A 195 9.90 -6.29 14.22
CA ARG A 195 10.12 -5.78 15.57
C ARG A 195 11.24 -6.50 16.31
N GLN A 196 11.69 -7.67 15.88
CA GLN A 196 12.82 -8.39 16.48
C GLN A 196 14.16 -8.07 15.83
N ALA A 197 14.16 -7.40 14.68
CA ALA A 197 15.39 -7.00 14.01
C ALA A 197 16.18 -5.97 14.83
N ASP A 198 17.50 -6.13 14.84
CA ASP A 198 18.46 -5.16 15.37
C ASP A 198 18.94 -4.21 14.26
N ARG A 199 19.10 -4.73 13.05
CA ARG A 199 19.47 -3.99 11.84
C ARG A 199 18.66 -4.48 10.65
N VAL A 200 18.39 -3.58 9.72
CA VAL A 200 17.65 -3.89 8.50
C VAL A 200 18.45 -3.43 7.29
N ARG A 201 18.39 -4.21 6.20
CA ARG A 201 18.82 -3.79 4.87
C ARG A 201 17.72 -4.12 3.86
N ILE A 202 17.39 -3.16 3.01
CA ILE A 202 16.41 -3.28 1.93
C ILE A 202 17.15 -3.07 0.62
N THR A 203 16.99 -4.00 -0.32
CA THR A 203 17.52 -3.87 -1.68
C THR A 203 16.43 -4.12 -2.70
N ASP A 204 16.47 -3.47 -3.86
CA ASP A 204 15.53 -3.72 -4.97
C ASP A 204 16.31 -3.61 -6.31
N PRO A 205 16.01 -4.44 -7.32
CA PRO A 205 16.66 -4.34 -8.64
C PRO A 205 16.53 -2.98 -9.32
N GLU A 206 15.56 -2.14 -8.96
CA GLU A 206 15.48 -0.75 -9.43
C GLU A 206 16.56 0.16 -8.79
N GLY A 207 17.43 -0.36 -7.94
CA GLY A 207 18.62 0.33 -7.43
C GLY A 207 18.52 0.82 -5.99
N THR A 208 17.44 0.49 -5.27
CA THR A 208 17.39 0.71 -3.83
C THR A 208 18.43 -0.18 -3.14
N ASP A 209 19.21 0.39 -2.24
CA ASP A 209 20.09 -0.30 -1.29
C ASP A 209 20.27 0.60 -0.07
N ILE A 210 19.49 0.32 0.98
CA ILE A 210 19.43 1.17 2.16
C ILE A 210 19.45 0.32 3.43
N SER A 211 20.11 0.83 4.46
CA SER A 211 20.14 0.17 5.77
C SER A 211 19.93 1.15 6.91
N PHE A 212 19.39 0.64 8.03
CA PHE A 212 19.18 1.39 9.26
C PHE A 212 19.25 0.47 10.47
N THR A 213 19.51 1.05 11.64
CA THR A 213 19.43 0.36 12.93
C THR A 213 18.00 0.38 13.43
N ASN A 214 17.43 -0.78 13.77
CA ASN A 214 16.11 -0.87 14.37
C ASN A 214 16.22 -0.84 15.90
N HIS A 215 16.48 0.36 16.41
CA HIS A 215 16.77 0.65 17.81
C HIS A 215 15.74 0.05 18.78
N ALA A 216 16.22 -0.51 19.89
CA ALA A 216 15.36 -1.05 20.94
C ALA A 216 14.43 0.02 21.54
N GLU A 217 14.86 1.29 21.54
CA GLU A 217 14.14 2.42 22.09
C GLU A 217 12.85 2.78 21.35
N TYR A 218 12.69 2.33 20.10
CA TYR A 218 11.40 2.44 19.41
C TYR A 218 10.30 1.63 20.11
N TYR A 219 10.67 0.63 20.91
CA TYR A 219 9.74 -0.37 21.42
C TYR A 219 9.67 -0.40 22.94
N ASP A 220 8.66 -1.09 23.47
CA ASP A 220 8.64 -1.50 24.86
C ASP A 220 9.75 -2.54 25.18
N LYS A 221 9.90 -2.88 26.46
CA LYS A 221 10.94 -3.83 26.93
C LYS A 221 10.85 -5.23 26.29
N LYS A 222 9.66 -5.66 25.85
CA LYS A 222 9.44 -6.97 25.21
C LYS A 222 9.48 -6.89 23.68
N ARG A 223 9.66 -5.67 23.16
CA ARG A 223 9.50 -5.30 21.77
C ARG A 223 8.14 -5.70 21.19
N GLU A 224 7.10 -5.80 22.02
CA GLU A 224 5.75 -6.24 21.62
C GLU A 224 4.97 -5.11 20.97
N TYR A 225 5.06 -3.93 21.60
CA TYR A 225 4.48 -2.69 21.15
C TYR A 225 5.55 -1.60 20.97
N TYR A 226 5.16 -0.51 20.33
CA TYR A 226 5.96 0.71 20.30
C TYR A 226 6.09 1.32 21.69
N ASN A 227 7.19 2.06 21.91
CA ASN A 227 7.46 2.75 23.15
C ASN A 227 6.39 3.83 23.40
N TRP A 228 5.61 3.65 24.47
CA TRP A 228 4.49 4.51 24.81
C TRP A 228 4.84 5.99 24.98
N GLU A 229 6.03 6.32 25.47
CA GLU A 229 6.46 7.71 25.65
C GLU A 229 6.71 8.39 24.29
N LEU A 230 7.31 7.68 23.33
CA LEU A 230 7.50 8.18 21.96
C LEU A 230 6.17 8.39 21.25
N ILE A 231 5.27 7.42 21.41
CA ILE A 231 3.93 7.44 20.83
C ILE A 231 3.11 8.61 21.38
N SER A 232 3.06 8.76 22.71
CA SER A 232 2.31 9.83 23.37
C SER A 232 2.84 11.22 23.02
N LYS A 233 4.11 11.33 22.63
CA LYS A 233 4.70 12.58 22.16
C LYS A 233 4.31 12.89 20.70
N THR A 234 4.32 11.88 19.84
CA THR A 234 4.14 12.04 18.38
C THR A 234 2.65 12.14 18.00
N TRP A 235 1.81 11.33 18.64
CA TRP A 235 0.36 11.34 18.49
C TRP A 235 -0.32 11.65 19.83
N THR A 236 -0.05 12.84 20.38
CA THR A 236 -0.53 13.25 21.72
C THR A 236 -2.04 13.12 21.90
N ASP A 237 -2.81 13.47 20.88
CA ASP A 237 -4.29 13.41 20.93
C ASP A 237 -4.83 12.05 20.47
N ASN A 238 -3.96 11.15 20.00
CA ASN A 238 -4.35 9.87 19.39
C ASN A 238 -3.30 8.75 19.62
N PRO A 239 -2.84 8.50 20.86
CA PRO A 239 -1.67 7.64 21.09
C PRO A 239 -1.92 6.16 20.74
N HIS A 240 -3.17 5.69 20.76
CA HIS A 240 -3.43 4.30 20.45
C HIS A 240 -3.25 3.95 18.95
N PHE A 241 -3.31 4.94 18.05
CA PHE A 241 -3.25 4.72 16.60
C PHE A 241 -1.96 4.03 16.18
N ALA A 242 -0.84 4.46 16.77
CA ALA A 242 0.48 3.94 16.47
C ALA A 242 1.01 3.03 17.59
N HIS A 243 0.14 2.46 18.43
CA HIS A 243 0.59 1.59 19.52
C HIS A 243 1.28 0.32 19.00
N THR A 244 0.84 -0.19 17.85
CA THR A 244 1.37 -1.36 17.17
C THR A 244 1.43 -1.12 15.66
N TYR A 245 1.86 -2.11 14.89
CA TYR A 245 1.82 -2.08 13.42
C TYR A 245 0.40 -1.81 12.90
N LEU A 246 0.31 -1.31 11.67
CA LEU A 246 -0.96 -1.12 10.98
C LEU A 246 -1.33 -2.40 10.20
N PRO A 247 -2.44 -3.10 10.49
CA PRO A 247 -2.82 -4.30 9.74
C PRO A 247 -2.93 -4.04 8.24
N GLY A 248 -2.45 -4.95 7.41
CA GLY A 248 -2.35 -4.76 5.96
C GLY A 248 -1.19 -3.88 5.47
N HIS A 249 -0.41 -3.32 6.40
CA HIS A 249 0.59 -2.28 6.11
C HIS A 249 1.64 -2.25 7.24
N VAL A 250 2.33 -3.37 7.42
CA VAL A 250 3.26 -3.59 8.52
C VAL A 250 4.42 -2.59 8.41
N THR A 251 4.70 -1.88 9.50
CA THR A 251 5.71 -0.83 9.56
C THR A 251 7.13 -1.43 9.60
N GLY A 252 7.69 -1.79 8.45
CA GLY A 252 9.05 -2.33 8.31
C GLY A 252 10.12 -1.39 8.88
N ARG A 253 9.90 -0.09 8.80
CA ARG A 253 10.55 0.92 9.64
C ARG A 253 9.53 1.59 10.58
N PRO A 254 9.86 1.81 11.87
CA PRO A 254 9.00 2.56 12.79
C PRO A 254 8.64 3.96 12.26
N TRP A 255 7.37 4.34 12.37
CA TRP A 255 6.83 5.61 11.88
C TRP A 255 7.12 6.82 12.77
N ILE A 256 8.29 6.86 13.39
CA ILE A 256 8.64 7.83 14.43
C ILE A 256 10.12 8.08 14.35
N PHE A 257 10.54 9.29 14.72
CA PHE A 257 11.95 9.58 14.90
C PHE A 257 12.40 9.38 16.35
N LEU A 258 13.59 8.81 16.51
CA LEU A 258 14.37 8.83 17.73
C LEU A 258 15.34 10.03 17.69
N PRO A 259 15.18 11.01 18.60
CA PRO A 259 16.05 12.18 18.64
C PRO A 259 17.53 11.81 18.71
N GLY A 260 18.30 12.24 17.71
CA GLY A 260 19.76 12.08 17.64
C GLY A 260 20.25 10.66 17.37
N LYS A 261 19.38 9.72 16.99
CA LYS A 261 19.76 8.32 16.73
C LYS A 261 19.49 7.83 15.32
N GLU A 262 18.71 8.57 14.52
CA GLU A 262 18.41 8.21 13.13
C GLU A 262 19.68 8.01 12.29
N ASP A 263 19.82 6.82 11.70
CA ASP A 263 21.04 6.37 11.01
C ASP A 263 20.77 5.67 9.68
N GLY A 264 19.60 5.93 9.06
CA GLY A 264 19.29 5.41 7.73
C GLY A 264 20.27 5.91 6.69
N ASN A 265 20.98 5.02 6.01
CA ASN A 265 22.00 5.38 5.01
C ASN A 265 21.92 4.48 3.78
N GLY A 266 22.00 5.09 2.59
CA GLY A 266 22.02 4.38 1.32
C GLY A 266 21.26 5.11 0.22
N VAL A 267 20.64 4.34 -0.67
CA VAL A 267 19.90 4.82 -1.84
C VAL A 267 18.47 4.30 -1.80
N ILE A 268 17.51 5.17 -2.09
CA ILE A 268 16.14 4.80 -2.44
C ILE A 268 15.95 5.12 -3.92
N ALA A 269 15.54 4.14 -4.70
CA ALA A 269 15.25 4.31 -6.12
C ALA A 269 14.07 3.46 -6.58
N GLY A 270 13.35 3.96 -7.60
CA GLY A 270 12.21 3.27 -8.19
C GLY A 270 11.48 4.13 -9.22
N THR A 271 10.45 3.55 -9.84
CA THR A 271 9.67 4.18 -10.92
C THR A 271 8.18 4.33 -10.62
N THR A 272 7.76 4.21 -9.35
CA THR A 272 6.33 4.30 -8.99
C THR A 272 6.16 5.00 -7.65
N ASN A 273 5.15 5.86 -7.53
CA ASN A 273 4.75 6.50 -6.28
C ASN A 273 3.27 6.24 -5.94
N HIS A 274 2.63 6.96 -5.02
CA HIS A 274 1.22 6.70 -4.68
C HIS A 274 0.21 7.11 -5.76
N ILE A 275 0.60 7.93 -6.73
CA ILE A 275 -0.32 8.44 -7.74
C ILE A 275 -0.16 7.70 -9.07
N ALA A 276 1.05 7.61 -9.60
CA ALA A 276 1.31 6.92 -10.84
C ALA A 276 2.78 6.49 -10.96
N PRO A 277 3.15 5.73 -12.01
CA PRO A 277 4.53 5.60 -12.40
C PRO A 277 5.21 6.96 -12.62
N VAL A 278 6.46 7.07 -12.19
CA VAL A 278 7.38 8.21 -12.34
C VAL A 278 8.62 7.76 -13.10
N ASP A 279 9.28 8.69 -13.80
CA ASP A 279 10.65 8.45 -14.28
C ASP A 279 11.52 7.90 -13.15
N TRP A 280 12.47 7.03 -13.50
CA TRP A 280 13.38 6.46 -12.51
C TRP A 280 14.00 7.56 -11.65
N THR A 281 13.68 7.51 -10.36
CA THR A 281 14.03 8.53 -9.39
C THR A 281 15.04 7.94 -8.42
N GLN A 282 16.11 8.68 -8.11
CA GLN A 282 17.12 8.26 -7.14
C GLN A 282 17.31 9.30 -6.04
N LEU A 283 17.18 8.86 -4.80
CA LEU A 283 17.32 9.63 -3.58
C LEU A 283 18.54 9.13 -2.78
N ILE A 284 19.49 10.01 -2.48
CA ILE A 284 20.63 9.70 -1.61
C ILE A 284 20.25 10.03 -0.17
N VAL A 285 20.31 9.03 0.70
CA VAL A 285 19.91 9.15 2.10
C VAL A 285 21.13 9.06 3.02
N GLU A 286 21.32 10.07 3.86
CA GLU A 286 22.33 10.10 4.91
C GLU A 286 21.68 10.42 6.27
N ASN A 287 21.87 9.55 7.25
CA ASN A 287 21.27 9.66 8.60
C ASN A 287 19.75 9.96 8.55
N SER A 288 19.05 9.22 7.70
CA SER A 288 17.61 9.33 7.44
C SER A 288 17.17 10.69 6.85
N LYS A 289 18.09 11.53 6.36
CA LYS A 289 17.79 12.73 5.57
C LYS A 289 18.14 12.50 4.11
N ILE A 290 17.25 12.87 3.20
CA ILE A 290 17.56 12.90 1.77
C ILE A 290 18.47 14.13 1.54
N THR A 291 19.66 13.87 1.04
CA THR A 291 20.71 14.88 0.84
C THR A 291 20.93 15.22 -0.63
N GLU A 292 20.51 14.35 -1.54
CA GLU A 292 20.62 14.55 -2.98
C GLU A 292 19.50 13.80 -3.70
N ILE A 293 19.04 14.36 -4.82
CA ILE A 293 18.09 13.75 -5.75
C ILE A 293 18.76 13.80 -7.12
N ASN A 294 19.18 12.64 -7.63
CA ASN A 294 20.05 12.59 -8.82
C ASN A 294 19.28 12.56 -10.14
N GLU A 295 18.09 11.97 -10.13
CA GLU A 295 17.23 11.74 -11.29
C GLU A 295 15.76 11.78 -10.86
N GLY A 296 14.83 11.62 -11.81
CA GLY A 296 13.38 11.50 -11.52
C GLY A 296 12.48 12.37 -12.38
N GLY A 297 12.99 12.93 -13.48
CA GLY A 297 12.22 13.77 -14.40
C GLY A 297 11.50 14.91 -13.67
N ASP A 298 10.26 15.19 -14.08
CA ASP A 298 9.44 16.25 -13.48
C ASP A 298 9.17 16.02 -11.98
N PHE A 299 9.07 14.76 -11.54
CA PHE A 299 8.87 14.43 -10.13
C PHE A 299 10.10 14.81 -9.29
N GLY A 300 11.28 14.39 -9.73
CA GLY A 300 12.56 14.74 -9.10
C GLY A 300 12.81 16.25 -9.07
N ASP A 301 12.50 16.95 -10.17
CA ASP A 301 12.64 18.40 -10.28
C ASP A 301 11.78 19.16 -9.25
N LYS A 302 10.52 18.74 -9.09
CA LYS A 302 9.61 19.30 -8.09
C LYS A 302 10.08 19.01 -6.67
N LEU A 303 10.54 17.80 -6.38
CA LEU A 303 11.09 17.46 -5.07
C LEU A 303 12.35 18.28 -4.74
N ARG A 304 13.26 18.48 -5.71
CA ARG A 304 14.44 19.35 -5.55
C ARG A 304 14.05 20.79 -5.23
N ALA A 305 13.00 21.30 -5.85
CA ALA A 305 12.49 22.64 -5.54
C ALA A 305 11.98 22.74 -4.09
N ILE A 306 11.19 21.75 -3.63
CA ILE A 306 10.71 21.71 -2.23
C ILE A 306 11.86 21.55 -1.24
N MET A 307 12.84 20.70 -1.56
CA MET A 307 14.03 20.50 -0.73
C MET A 307 14.80 21.83 -0.57
N ALA A 308 15.02 22.56 -1.66
CA ALA A 308 15.70 23.86 -1.61
C ALA A 308 14.91 24.93 -0.84
N GLU A 309 13.59 24.94 -0.98
CA GLU A 309 12.73 25.91 -0.30
C GLU A 309 12.63 25.69 1.22
N THR A 310 12.79 24.45 1.67
CA THR A 310 12.55 24.06 3.06
C THR A 310 13.82 23.80 3.87
N ASP A 311 15.01 23.83 3.25
CA ASP A 311 16.27 23.37 3.88
C ASP A 311 16.66 24.14 5.15
N ASP A 312 16.26 25.41 5.28
CA ASP A 312 16.56 26.25 6.45
C ASP A 312 15.49 26.17 7.55
N GLN A 313 14.34 25.54 7.27
CA GLN A 313 13.18 25.44 8.15
C GLN A 313 13.33 24.29 9.16
N GLN A 314 12.94 24.54 10.41
CA GLN A 314 12.84 23.49 11.43
C GLN A 314 11.38 23.13 11.63
N TYR A 315 11.06 21.86 11.42
CA TYR A 315 9.72 21.32 11.65
C TYR A 315 9.62 20.73 13.07
N PRO A 316 8.45 20.82 13.73
CA PRO A 316 8.17 20.11 14.97
C PRO A 316 8.43 18.60 14.82
N GLY A 317 9.00 17.97 15.84
CA GLY A 317 9.23 16.52 15.86
C GLY A 317 10.34 15.98 14.96
N MET A 318 10.82 16.76 13.97
CA MET A 318 11.82 16.28 13.01
C MET A 318 13.26 16.32 13.57
N PRO A 319 14.15 15.40 13.15
CA PRO A 319 15.52 15.29 13.68
C PRO A 319 16.43 16.48 13.35
N GLY A 320 16.08 17.25 12.33
CA GLY A 320 16.85 18.40 11.86
C GLY A 320 16.03 19.31 10.96
N LYS A 321 16.72 20.24 10.31
CA LYS A 321 16.13 21.17 9.34
C LYS A 321 15.89 20.50 7.99
N GLY A 322 14.93 21.05 7.23
CA GLY A 322 14.52 20.53 5.95
C GLY A 322 13.38 19.54 6.06
N LEU A 323 12.55 19.48 5.02
CA LEU A 323 11.37 18.61 4.99
C LEU A 323 11.71 17.17 4.61
N MET A 324 12.80 16.96 3.84
CA MET A 324 13.09 15.69 3.19
C MET A 324 13.77 14.67 4.11
N HIS A 325 13.06 14.18 5.12
CA HIS A 325 13.50 13.05 5.95
C HIS A 325 12.77 11.77 5.56
N TRP A 326 13.53 10.68 5.41
CA TRP A 326 13.00 9.34 5.23
C TRP A 326 12.61 8.77 6.59
N TRP A 327 11.39 8.24 6.71
CA TRP A 327 10.89 7.64 7.96
C TRP A 327 10.05 6.39 7.75
N GLU A 328 9.53 6.16 6.55
CA GLU A 328 8.64 5.02 6.28
C GLU A 328 9.29 3.99 5.35
N ALA A 329 9.20 2.73 5.74
CA ALA A 329 9.37 1.57 4.86
C ALA A 329 8.31 0.55 5.25
N SER A 330 7.10 0.74 4.74
CA SER A 330 5.93 -0.04 5.14
C SER A 330 5.65 -1.15 4.14
N ILE A 331 5.29 -2.32 4.65
CA ILE A 331 5.19 -3.59 3.95
C ILE A 331 3.71 -3.94 3.79
N GLY A 332 3.25 -4.03 2.55
CA GLY A 332 1.94 -4.61 2.26
C GLY A 332 1.94 -6.12 2.54
N THR A 333 0.78 -6.68 2.91
CA THR A 333 0.66 -8.08 3.35
C THR A 333 -0.45 -8.88 2.64
N ASN A 334 -1.29 -8.23 1.84
CA ASN A 334 -2.40 -8.93 1.15
C ASN A 334 -1.99 -9.39 -0.26
N PRO A 335 -1.94 -10.70 -0.56
CA PRO A 335 -1.46 -11.21 -1.85
C PRO A 335 -2.39 -10.91 -3.03
N HIS A 336 -3.65 -10.56 -2.78
CA HIS A 336 -4.66 -10.43 -3.82
C HIS A 336 -4.92 -8.97 -4.26
N ILE A 337 -4.16 -8.03 -3.72
CA ILE A 337 -4.17 -6.64 -4.18
C ILE A 337 -3.52 -6.58 -5.56
N HIS A 338 -4.16 -5.87 -6.48
CA HIS A 338 -3.65 -5.64 -7.83
C HIS A 338 -3.93 -4.21 -8.28
N ARG A 339 -3.15 -3.76 -9.26
CA ARG A 339 -3.43 -2.52 -9.99
C ARG A 339 -4.79 -2.64 -10.71
N PRO A 340 -5.74 -1.71 -10.50
CA PRO A 340 -6.96 -1.66 -11.29
C PRO A 340 -6.61 -1.38 -12.76
N ARG A 341 -7.30 -2.03 -13.68
CA ARG A 341 -7.00 -1.89 -15.12
C ARG A 341 -7.76 -0.73 -15.75
N LYS A 342 -9.06 -0.66 -15.46
CA LYS A 342 -9.93 0.36 -16.06
C LYS A 342 -9.66 1.73 -15.43
N ASP A 343 -9.56 2.76 -16.27
CA ASP A 343 -9.44 4.17 -15.88
C ASP A 343 -8.17 4.52 -15.07
N PHE A 344 -7.15 3.67 -15.05
CA PHE A 344 -5.89 3.96 -14.37
C PHE A 344 -4.98 4.88 -15.24
N PRO A 345 -4.28 5.90 -14.67
CA PRO A 345 -4.36 6.39 -13.30
C PRO A 345 -5.25 7.65 -13.18
N SER A 346 -6.52 7.50 -12.80
CA SER A 346 -7.47 8.62 -12.69
C SER A 346 -8.16 8.67 -11.32
N GLY A 347 -8.36 9.87 -10.77
CA GLY A 347 -9.01 10.06 -9.48
C GLY A 347 -8.36 9.23 -8.35
N PHE A 348 -9.11 8.35 -7.69
CA PHE A 348 -8.58 7.40 -6.71
C PHE A 348 -8.19 6.04 -7.31
N VAL A 349 -8.34 5.84 -8.62
CA VAL A 349 -7.82 4.68 -9.33
C VAL A 349 -6.34 4.94 -9.62
N ASN A 350 -5.50 4.70 -8.63
CA ASN A 350 -4.08 5.04 -8.66
C ASN A 350 -3.23 4.01 -7.90
N CYS A 351 -1.91 4.23 -7.87
CA CYS A 351 -0.96 3.31 -7.25
C CYS A 351 -1.09 3.19 -5.72
N LEU A 352 -1.88 4.03 -5.04
CA LEU A 352 -2.05 3.99 -3.59
C LEU A 352 -2.59 2.63 -3.13
N TYR A 353 -3.46 1.99 -3.92
CA TYR A 353 -4.00 0.68 -3.56
C TYR A 353 -2.91 -0.39 -3.49
N GLU A 354 -1.95 -0.34 -4.40
CA GLU A 354 -0.95 -1.39 -4.59
C GLU A 354 0.03 -1.50 -3.42
N ARG A 355 0.14 -0.45 -2.60
CA ARG A 355 1.02 -0.42 -1.42
C ARG A 355 0.68 -1.48 -0.36
N VAL A 356 -0.56 -1.96 -0.35
CA VAL A 356 -1.00 -3.02 0.59
C VAL A 356 -0.81 -4.43 0.04
N ARG A 357 -0.29 -4.55 -1.19
CA ARG A 357 0.05 -5.85 -1.77
C ARG A 357 1.18 -6.50 -0.99
N SER A 358 1.04 -7.79 -0.72
CA SER A 358 2.09 -8.59 -0.07
C SER A 358 3.46 -8.39 -0.71
N GLY A 359 4.46 -8.05 0.12
CA GLY A 359 5.85 -7.96 -0.32
C GLY A 359 6.22 -6.66 -1.03
N VAL A 360 5.26 -5.77 -1.33
CA VAL A 360 5.55 -4.40 -1.76
C VAL A 360 6.01 -3.59 -0.56
N ILE A 361 7.07 -2.81 -0.72
CA ILE A 361 7.48 -1.80 0.24
C ILE A 361 7.28 -0.43 -0.40
N HIS A 362 6.50 0.46 0.20
CA HIS A 362 6.61 1.88 -0.14
C HIS A 362 7.47 2.60 0.89
N MET A 363 8.33 3.44 0.34
CA MET A 363 9.33 4.23 1.02
C MET A 363 8.81 5.65 1.11
N GLY A 364 8.34 6.04 2.29
CA GLY A 364 7.75 7.36 2.54
C GLY A 364 8.74 8.32 3.20
N PHE A 365 8.74 9.55 2.72
CA PHE A 365 9.57 10.65 3.21
C PHE A 365 8.80 11.96 3.27
N GLY A 366 9.33 12.96 4.00
CA GLY A 366 8.62 14.21 4.27
C GLY A 366 8.22 14.35 5.75
N THR A 367 7.13 15.07 6.02
CA THR A 367 6.49 15.06 7.34
C THR A 367 5.89 13.68 7.66
N ILE A 368 5.77 13.37 8.96
CA ILE A 368 5.07 12.16 9.40
C ILE A 368 3.56 12.39 9.28
N ILE A 369 2.93 11.72 8.32
CA ILE A 369 1.54 11.94 7.97
C ILE A 369 0.61 11.71 9.17
N SER A 370 -0.21 12.73 9.44
CA SER A 370 -1.18 12.82 10.55
C SER A 370 -0.60 12.64 11.95
N SER A 371 0.69 12.88 12.13
CA SER A 371 1.25 13.18 13.45
C SER A 371 0.74 14.53 13.94
N MET A 372 0.72 14.73 15.27
CA MET A 372 0.35 16.03 15.82
C MET A 372 1.34 17.13 15.43
N ASP A 373 2.60 16.75 15.19
CA ASP A 373 3.65 17.66 14.75
C ASP A 373 3.43 18.16 13.32
N GLU A 374 2.97 17.30 12.40
CA GLU A 374 2.55 17.73 11.05
C GLU A 374 1.37 18.70 11.11
N ARG A 375 0.35 18.42 11.95
CA ARG A 375 -0.81 19.32 12.12
C ARG A 375 -0.39 20.69 12.66
N ARG A 376 0.56 20.73 13.61
CA ARG A 376 1.11 21.99 14.14
C ARG A 376 1.86 22.77 13.07
N ALA A 377 2.75 22.12 12.33
CA ALA A 377 3.49 22.73 11.23
C ALA A 377 2.55 23.33 10.16
N ALA A 378 1.51 22.59 9.76
CA ALA A 378 0.51 23.07 8.81
C ALA A 378 -0.23 24.32 9.33
N ARG A 379 -0.64 24.33 10.61
CA ARG A 379 -1.32 25.46 11.26
C ARG A 379 -0.42 26.70 11.40
N GLU A 380 0.90 26.50 11.51
CA GLU A 380 1.90 27.56 11.50
C GLU A 380 2.21 28.10 10.10
N GLY A 381 1.59 27.54 9.05
CA GLY A 381 1.78 27.96 7.67
C GLY A 381 3.04 27.38 7.02
N LEU A 382 3.69 26.39 7.64
CA LEU A 382 4.81 25.68 7.02
C LEU A 382 4.31 24.77 5.89
N LYS A 383 5.13 24.61 4.85
CA LYS A 383 4.87 23.61 3.81
C LYS A 383 5.10 22.23 4.38
N VAL A 384 4.05 21.43 4.45
CA VAL A 384 4.07 20.02 4.89
C VAL A 384 3.71 19.12 3.72
N GLY A 385 4.22 17.90 3.71
CA GLY A 385 4.03 16.98 2.59
C GLY A 385 4.72 15.64 2.83
N HIS A 386 4.20 14.61 2.16
CA HIS A 386 4.65 13.24 2.31
C HIS A 386 4.63 12.55 0.95
N TRP A 387 5.77 12.05 0.50
CA TRP A 387 5.95 11.51 -0.85
C TRP A 387 6.59 10.14 -0.81
N HIS A 388 6.49 9.41 -1.93
CA HIS A 388 6.71 7.97 -1.90
C HIS A 388 7.50 7.50 -3.11
N LEU A 389 8.23 6.40 -2.91
CA LEU A 389 8.65 5.49 -3.98
C LEU A 389 8.28 4.05 -3.58
N HIS A 390 7.75 3.26 -4.51
CA HIS A 390 7.34 1.88 -4.27
C HIS A 390 8.40 0.92 -4.82
N LEU A 391 8.65 -0.15 -4.06
CA LEU A 391 9.54 -1.25 -4.39
C LEU A 391 8.66 -2.48 -4.60
N TYR A 392 8.63 -3.01 -5.83
CA TYR A 392 7.81 -4.18 -6.16
C TYR A 392 8.56 -5.50 -6.01
N PHE A 393 9.89 -5.46 -6.07
CA PHE A 393 10.74 -6.65 -5.97
C PHE A 393 11.79 -6.59 -4.86
N PRO A 394 11.50 -6.01 -3.67
CA PRO A 394 12.52 -5.83 -2.67
C PRO A 394 12.95 -7.17 -2.06
N ASP A 395 14.22 -7.26 -1.70
CA ASP A 395 14.69 -8.12 -0.62
C ASP A 395 14.71 -7.29 0.67
N TYR A 396 14.12 -7.83 1.75
CA TYR A 396 14.17 -7.25 3.08
C TYR A 396 14.90 -8.21 4.02
N TYR A 397 16.09 -7.81 4.44
CA TYR A 397 16.91 -8.55 5.39
C TYR A 397 16.76 -7.95 6.79
N ALA A 398 16.38 -8.79 7.75
CA ALA A 398 16.36 -8.49 9.18
C ALA A 398 17.50 -9.22 9.87
N GLU A 399 18.44 -8.51 10.47
CA GLU A 399 19.41 -9.10 11.38
C GLU A 399 18.74 -9.30 12.74
N ILE A 400 18.54 -10.55 13.15
CA ILE A 400 17.89 -10.93 14.42
C ILE A 400 18.88 -11.78 15.20
N ALA A 401 19.29 -11.31 16.39
CA ALA A 401 20.24 -12.02 17.25
C ALA A 401 21.53 -12.46 16.52
N GLY A 402 22.03 -11.62 15.62
CA GLY A 402 23.24 -11.85 14.82
C GLY A 402 23.06 -12.79 13.63
N GLN A 403 21.84 -13.17 13.27
CA GLN A 403 21.51 -13.96 12.07
C GLN A 403 20.70 -13.12 11.09
N ASN A 404 21.02 -13.20 9.80
CA ASN A 404 20.21 -12.56 8.76
C ASN A 404 19.02 -13.46 8.41
N GLU A 405 17.81 -12.98 8.70
CA GLU A 405 16.56 -13.58 8.28
C GLU A 405 15.95 -12.79 7.13
N MET A 406 15.36 -13.51 6.17
CA MET A 406 14.63 -12.91 5.06
C MET A 406 13.17 -12.68 5.43
N VAL A 407 12.70 -11.44 5.31
CA VAL A 407 11.28 -11.09 5.50
C VAL A 407 10.55 -11.01 4.17
N ILE A 408 11.22 -10.49 3.14
CA ILE A 408 10.71 -10.44 1.76
C ILE A 408 11.83 -10.90 0.86
N GLU A 409 11.54 -11.86 -0.04
CA GLU A 409 12.47 -12.31 -1.07
C GLU A 409 11.94 -11.93 -2.46
N LYS A 410 12.64 -11.02 -3.14
CA LYS A 410 12.35 -10.57 -4.50
C LYS A 410 10.88 -10.14 -4.66
N GLY A 411 10.35 -9.42 -3.68
CA GLY A 411 8.96 -8.97 -3.63
C GLY A 411 7.92 -10.01 -3.20
N ARG A 412 8.32 -11.20 -2.75
CA ARG A 412 7.42 -12.17 -2.09
C ARG A 412 7.65 -12.17 -0.59
N LEU A 413 6.56 -11.97 0.15
CA LEU A 413 6.57 -11.97 1.61
C LEU A 413 6.75 -13.41 2.13
N THR A 414 7.78 -13.67 2.95
CA THR A 414 8.09 -15.04 3.41
C THR A 414 7.01 -15.62 4.33
N ALA A 415 6.13 -14.78 4.88
CA ALA A 415 4.92 -15.20 5.58
C ALA A 415 4.01 -16.10 4.73
N LEU A 416 3.95 -15.87 3.41
CA LEU A 416 3.13 -16.65 2.48
C LEU A 416 3.65 -18.09 2.29
N ASP A 417 4.92 -18.33 2.59
CA ASP A 417 5.59 -19.63 2.48
C ASP A 417 5.74 -20.34 3.84
N ALA A 418 5.32 -19.68 4.94
CA ALA A 418 5.47 -20.22 6.27
C ALA A 418 4.56 -21.46 6.47
N PRO A 419 5.09 -22.61 6.93
CA PRO A 419 4.31 -23.85 7.06
C PRO A 419 3.05 -23.70 7.94
N GLU A 420 3.11 -22.89 8.99
CA GLU A 420 1.97 -22.61 9.86
C GLU A 420 0.87 -21.79 9.16
N ILE A 421 1.25 -20.87 8.28
CA ILE A 421 0.32 -20.06 7.47
C ILE A 421 -0.29 -20.91 6.36
N GLN A 422 0.50 -21.72 5.66
CA GLN A 422 0.01 -22.68 4.67
C GLN A 422 -1.00 -23.66 5.28
N LYS A 423 -0.70 -24.20 6.47
CA LYS A 423 -1.62 -25.08 7.20
C LYS A 423 -2.91 -24.37 7.63
N MET A 424 -2.85 -23.08 7.93
CA MET A 424 -4.04 -22.29 8.21
C MET A 424 -4.87 -22.10 6.93
N ALA A 425 -4.24 -21.68 5.83
CA ALA A 425 -4.90 -21.48 4.54
C ALA A 425 -5.63 -22.73 4.02
N GLN A 426 -5.07 -23.94 4.24
CA GLN A 426 -5.72 -25.22 3.92
C GLN A 426 -7.11 -25.41 4.55
N LYS A 427 -7.43 -24.70 5.64
CA LYS A 427 -8.75 -24.80 6.28
C LYS A 427 -9.84 -24.02 5.52
N HIS A 428 -9.45 -23.21 4.55
CA HIS A 428 -10.32 -22.24 3.89
C HIS A 428 -10.48 -22.53 2.40
N GLY A 429 -11.60 -22.07 1.83
CA GLY A 429 -11.92 -22.28 0.42
C GLY A 429 -12.46 -23.68 0.12
N LYS A 430 -13.06 -23.82 -1.07
CA LYS A 430 -13.74 -25.05 -1.51
C LYS A 430 -12.77 -26.24 -1.69
N TRP A 431 -11.53 -25.94 -2.04
CA TRP A 431 -10.54 -26.94 -2.46
C TRP A 431 -9.49 -27.27 -1.41
N HIS A 432 -9.52 -26.60 -0.25
CA HIS A 432 -8.51 -26.74 0.81
C HIS A 432 -7.06 -26.58 0.31
N ASP A 433 -6.90 -25.84 -0.80
CA ASP A 433 -5.62 -25.59 -1.44
C ASP A 433 -5.08 -24.24 -0.94
N PRO A 434 -3.93 -24.23 -0.24
CA PRO A 434 -3.36 -23.01 0.32
C PRO A 434 -2.85 -22.05 -0.76
N ASP A 435 -2.43 -22.56 -1.93
CA ASP A 435 -1.88 -21.75 -3.01
C ASP A 435 -2.88 -20.71 -3.51
N LEU A 436 -4.14 -21.07 -3.43
CA LEU A 436 -5.26 -20.21 -3.79
C LEU A 436 -5.34 -18.91 -2.97
N TRP A 437 -4.93 -18.95 -1.70
CA TRP A 437 -4.96 -17.79 -0.80
C TRP A 437 -3.60 -17.10 -0.63
N LEU A 438 -2.50 -17.82 -0.92
CA LEU A 438 -1.15 -17.40 -0.57
C LEU A 438 -0.25 -17.09 -1.77
N GLN A 439 -0.74 -17.29 -2.99
CA GLN A 439 -0.05 -16.80 -4.18
C GLN A 439 -0.53 -15.39 -4.54
N GLU A 440 0.40 -14.53 -4.93
CA GLU A 440 0.07 -13.17 -5.35
C GLU A 440 -0.83 -13.21 -6.58
N SER A 441 -1.91 -12.43 -6.61
CA SER A 441 -2.78 -12.34 -7.80
C SER A 441 -2.18 -11.50 -8.91
N TRP A 442 -1.29 -10.59 -8.55
CA TRP A 442 -0.67 -9.66 -9.47
C TRP A 442 0.81 -9.52 -9.17
N ILE A 443 1.62 -9.50 -10.23
CA ILE A 443 3.05 -9.22 -10.24
C ILE A 443 3.27 -8.37 -11.49
N PRO A 444 3.77 -7.12 -11.38
CA PRO A 444 3.93 -6.24 -12.54
C PRO A 444 4.94 -6.82 -13.54
N ALA A 445 4.69 -6.62 -14.83
CA ALA A 445 5.67 -6.88 -15.87
C ALA A 445 6.62 -5.68 -16.01
N VAL A 446 7.88 -5.84 -15.62
CA VAL A 446 8.92 -4.80 -15.73
C VAL A 446 10.02 -5.27 -16.69
N PRO A 447 10.05 -4.74 -17.93
CA PRO A 447 11.11 -5.03 -18.90
C PRO A 447 12.50 -4.79 -18.32
N GLY A 448 13.42 -5.73 -18.55
CA GLY A 448 14.78 -5.64 -18.02
C GLY A 448 14.93 -6.01 -16.54
N ILE A 449 13.84 -6.31 -15.83
CA ILE A 449 13.87 -6.85 -14.46
C ILE A 449 13.33 -8.29 -14.41
N ASN A 450 12.03 -8.48 -14.62
CA ASN A 450 11.40 -9.79 -14.58
C ASN A 450 10.81 -10.24 -15.92
N VAL A 451 10.85 -9.36 -16.93
CA VAL A 451 10.50 -9.64 -18.33
C VAL A 451 11.70 -9.34 -19.23
N LYS A 452 11.81 -10.06 -20.35
CA LYS A 452 12.83 -9.81 -21.37
C LYS A 452 12.76 -8.35 -21.84
N GLY A 453 13.93 -7.74 -22.01
CA GLY A 453 14.07 -6.35 -22.45
C GLY A 453 15.28 -5.68 -21.81
N ASP A 454 15.48 -4.41 -22.15
CA ASP A 454 16.43 -3.53 -21.47
C ASP A 454 15.64 -2.60 -20.53
N TYR A 455 16.08 -2.51 -19.27
CA TYR A 455 15.36 -1.73 -18.25
C TYR A 455 15.29 -0.25 -18.61
N TRP A 456 16.35 0.32 -19.16
CA TRP A 456 16.45 1.74 -19.46
C TRP A 456 15.73 2.13 -20.73
N ASP A 457 15.92 1.34 -21.79
CA ASP A 457 15.39 1.66 -23.10
C ASP A 457 13.93 1.28 -23.25
N HIS A 458 13.44 0.30 -22.48
CA HIS A 458 12.06 -0.20 -22.60
C HIS A 458 11.14 0.19 -21.44
N TYR A 459 11.64 0.68 -20.30
CA TYR A 459 10.80 0.96 -19.12
C TYR A 459 11.15 2.24 -18.36
N ALA A 460 12.36 2.34 -17.78
CA ALA A 460 12.72 3.31 -16.74
C ALA A 460 12.57 4.80 -17.12
N LYS A 461 12.61 5.11 -18.44
CA LYS A 461 12.47 6.47 -18.99
C LYS A 461 11.03 6.90 -19.28
N ASP A 462 10.08 5.96 -19.34
CA ASP A 462 8.65 6.26 -19.52
C ASP A 462 7.80 5.07 -19.01
N PRO A 463 7.84 4.83 -17.69
CA PRO A 463 7.18 3.67 -17.10
C PRO A 463 5.66 3.81 -17.15
N LEU A 464 5.14 5.05 -17.14
CA LEU A 464 3.70 5.30 -17.26
C LEU A 464 3.16 4.78 -18.60
N LYS A 465 3.84 5.05 -19.71
CA LYS A 465 3.42 4.56 -21.03
C LYS A 465 3.40 3.03 -21.09
N TRP A 466 4.44 2.38 -20.57
CA TRP A 466 4.48 0.91 -20.50
C TRP A 466 3.31 0.38 -19.67
N VAL A 467 3.12 0.89 -18.46
CA VAL A 467 2.05 0.46 -17.56
C VAL A 467 0.67 0.66 -18.19
N LYS A 468 0.39 1.79 -18.84
CA LYS A 468 -0.91 2.00 -19.52
C LYS A 468 -1.11 0.99 -20.65
N THR A 469 -0.05 0.65 -21.38
CA THR A 469 -0.09 -0.36 -22.45
C THR A 469 -0.30 -1.76 -21.90
N GLU A 470 0.41 -2.11 -20.81
CA GLU A 470 0.26 -3.37 -20.08
C GLU A 470 -1.19 -3.57 -19.62
N LEU A 471 -1.79 -2.55 -19.01
CA LEU A 471 -3.16 -2.60 -18.52
C LEU A 471 -4.19 -2.68 -19.65
N ASP A 472 -4.01 -1.90 -20.73
CA ASP A 472 -4.88 -1.96 -21.91
C ASP A 472 -4.88 -3.36 -22.53
N ILE A 473 -3.70 -3.98 -22.62
CA ILE A 473 -3.58 -5.36 -23.10
C ILE A 473 -4.19 -6.35 -22.11
N CYS A 474 -3.90 -6.24 -20.81
CA CYS A 474 -4.48 -7.13 -19.80
C CYS A 474 -6.02 -7.02 -19.76
N GLN A 475 -6.59 -5.83 -20.01
CA GLN A 475 -8.04 -5.61 -20.02
C GLN A 475 -8.71 -6.19 -21.27
N ASN A 476 -8.18 -5.88 -22.46
CA ASN A 476 -8.86 -6.19 -23.72
C ASN A 476 -8.45 -7.54 -24.34
N TRP A 477 -7.24 -8.02 -24.03
CA TRP A 477 -6.66 -9.24 -24.58
C TRP A 477 -5.98 -10.10 -23.51
N HIS A 478 -6.63 -10.25 -22.35
CA HIS A 478 -6.08 -10.97 -21.19
C HIS A 478 -5.47 -12.34 -21.51
N HIS A 479 -6.12 -13.12 -22.37
CA HIS A 479 -5.66 -14.46 -22.78
C HIS A 479 -4.31 -14.44 -23.54
N LEU A 480 -3.97 -13.33 -24.20
CA LEU A 480 -2.67 -13.13 -24.85
C LEU A 480 -1.64 -12.55 -23.88
N PHE A 481 -2.09 -11.76 -22.91
CA PHE A 481 -1.22 -11.01 -22.01
C PHE A 481 -0.18 -11.90 -21.32
N ALA A 482 -0.61 -13.00 -20.69
CA ALA A 482 0.32 -13.88 -19.96
C ALA A 482 1.41 -14.44 -20.87
N GLU A 483 1.08 -14.90 -22.08
CA GLU A 483 2.09 -15.38 -23.03
C GLU A 483 3.05 -14.26 -23.45
N MET A 484 2.53 -13.06 -23.73
CA MET A 484 3.33 -11.91 -24.14
C MET A 484 4.40 -11.51 -23.11
N VAL A 485 4.08 -11.58 -21.82
CA VAL A 485 4.98 -11.19 -20.74
C VAL A 485 5.72 -12.38 -20.11
N GLY A 486 5.53 -13.59 -20.62
CA GLY A 486 6.13 -14.82 -20.08
C GLY A 486 5.56 -15.26 -18.73
N GLY A 487 4.32 -14.85 -18.42
CA GLY A 487 3.52 -15.33 -17.29
C GLY A 487 2.94 -16.73 -17.54
N GLU A 488 2.42 -17.36 -16.48
CA GLU A 488 1.83 -18.69 -16.55
C GLU A 488 0.33 -18.63 -16.92
N PRO A 489 -0.12 -19.27 -18.02
CA PRO A 489 -1.51 -19.18 -18.50
C PRO A 489 -2.57 -19.67 -17.50
N LYS A 490 -2.22 -20.58 -16.56
CA LYS A 490 -3.15 -21.08 -15.54
C LYS A 490 -3.75 -19.98 -14.65
N TYR A 491 -3.10 -18.82 -14.54
CA TYR A 491 -3.62 -17.70 -13.74
C TYR A 491 -4.53 -16.75 -14.50
N CYS A 492 -4.67 -16.96 -15.82
CA CYS A 492 -5.64 -16.22 -16.63
C CYS A 492 -7.07 -16.75 -16.49
N ASN A 493 -7.23 -17.97 -15.97
CA ASN A 493 -8.52 -18.58 -15.73
C ASN A 493 -8.83 -18.55 -14.24
N ASP A 494 -10.10 -18.36 -13.91
CA ASP A 494 -10.58 -18.48 -12.53
C ASP A 494 -10.96 -19.93 -12.20
N ASP A 495 -10.06 -20.87 -12.44
CA ASP A 495 -10.32 -22.32 -12.27
C ASP A 495 -10.74 -22.65 -10.83
N ALA A 496 -10.26 -21.86 -9.86
CA ALA A 496 -10.58 -22.02 -8.45
C ALA A 496 -11.84 -21.28 -7.99
N GLY A 497 -12.42 -20.42 -8.85
CA GLY A 497 -13.67 -19.73 -8.58
C GLY A 497 -13.56 -18.52 -7.64
N PHE A 498 -12.37 -17.91 -7.50
CA PHE A 498 -12.16 -16.73 -6.67
C PHE A 498 -12.85 -15.50 -7.21
N TRP A 499 -12.61 -15.27 -8.48
CA TRP A 499 -13.03 -14.06 -9.18
C TRP A 499 -14.50 -14.19 -9.61
N THR A 500 -14.96 -15.40 -9.90
CA THR A 500 -16.36 -15.75 -10.22
C THR A 500 -17.24 -15.95 -8.99
N GLY A 501 -16.74 -15.59 -7.80
CA GLY A 501 -17.48 -15.56 -6.54
C GLY A 501 -17.80 -16.93 -5.91
N ALA A 502 -17.28 -18.05 -6.45
CA ALA A 502 -17.41 -19.35 -5.83
C ALA A 502 -16.73 -19.44 -4.45
N CYS A 503 -15.62 -18.70 -4.25
CA CYS A 503 -14.91 -18.65 -2.96
C CYS A 503 -15.73 -18.03 -1.82
N VAL A 504 -16.72 -17.20 -2.16
CA VAL A 504 -17.67 -16.55 -1.24
C VAL A 504 -19.05 -17.21 -1.28
N GLY A 505 -19.10 -18.47 -1.75
CA GLY A 505 -20.30 -19.30 -1.70
C GLY A 505 -21.36 -19.01 -2.77
N GLN A 506 -20.97 -18.30 -3.84
CA GLN A 506 -21.87 -17.88 -4.92
C GLN A 506 -21.24 -18.22 -6.29
N PRO A 507 -21.18 -19.50 -6.67
CA PRO A 507 -20.57 -19.91 -7.93
C PRO A 507 -21.34 -19.34 -9.14
N GLY A 508 -20.63 -18.73 -10.08
CA GLY A 508 -21.22 -18.21 -11.32
C GLY A 508 -21.69 -16.75 -11.24
N LEU A 509 -21.19 -15.98 -10.28
CA LEU A 509 -21.40 -14.52 -10.24
C LEU A 509 -20.87 -13.81 -11.49
N HIS A 510 -19.93 -14.44 -12.20
CA HIS A 510 -19.30 -13.90 -13.39
C HIS A 510 -19.16 -15.00 -14.44
N THR A 511 -20.24 -15.31 -15.17
CA THR A 511 -20.30 -16.46 -16.09
C THR A 511 -19.66 -16.22 -17.47
N ASN A 512 -19.31 -14.98 -17.80
CA ASN A 512 -18.89 -14.59 -19.16
C ASN A 512 -17.38 -14.34 -19.31
N THR A 513 -16.57 -14.68 -18.29
CA THR A 513 -15.15 -14.32 -18.27
C THR A 513 -14.29 -15.41 -18.94
N CYS A 514 -13.73 -15.07 -20.11
CA CYS A 514 -12.84 -15.90 -20.95
C CYS A 514 -13.46 -17.18 -21.55
N HIS A 515 -14.50 -17.03 -22.39
CA HIS A 515 -14.81 -18.04 -23.42
C HIS A 515 -13.85 -17.92 -24.61
N SER A 516 -12.60 -18.39 -24.47
CA SER A 516 -11.74 -18.65 -25.63
C SER A 516 -10.71 -19.78 -25.47
N CYS A 517 -10.69 -20.51 -24.35
CA CYS A 517 -9.90 -21.74 -24.24
C CYS A 517 -10.78 -22.98 -24.46
N GLY A 518 -11.45 -23.02 -25.61
CA GLY A 518 -12.03 -24.26 -26.14
C GLY A 518 -10.92 -25.11 -26.73
N GLY A 519 -10.39 -26.03 -25.93
CA GLY A 519 -9.61 -27.17 -26.42
C GLY A 519 -10.36 -28.44 -26.03
N ASP A 520 -11.06 -29.04 -26.99
CA ASP A 520 -11.58 -30.40 -26.87
C ASP A 520 -10.42 -31.36 -26.53
N HIS A 521 -10.56 -32.10 -25.43
CA HIS A 521 -9.82 -33.33 -25.15
C HIS A 521 -10.78 -34.47 -24.83
#